data_AF-A0A376RJ19-F1
#
_entry.id   AF-A0A376RJ19-F1
#
_cell.length_a   1.000
_cell.length_b   1.000
_cell.length_c   1.000
_cell.angle_alpha   90.00
_cell.angle_beta   90.00
_cell.angle_gamma   90.00
#
_symmetry.space_group_name_H-M   'P 1'
#
loop_
_entity.id
_entity.type
_entity.pdbx_description
1 polymer ?
#
loop_
_entity_poly.entity_id
_entity_poly.type
_entity_poly.pdbx_seq_one_letter_code
_entity_poly.pdbx_strand_id
1 'polypeptide(L)'
;MNSTSFFYNHSSQWRYEKVSAQELLSPLADASKYSGHLIDFNVRAERMGWLPSAPQLGRNPLGIKAEADKAGLSPTEFTAQALKSGDLRMACEQPDSSSNHPRNLFVWRSNLLGSSGKGHEYMQKYLLGTESGIQGEELGASDGIKPEEVEWQTAAIEGKLDLLVTLDFRMSSTCLFSDIVLPTATWYEKDDMNTSDMHPFIHPLSAAVDPAWESRSDWEIYKGIAKAFSQVCVGHLGKETDVVLQPLLHDSPAELSQPCEVLDWRKGECDLIPGKTAPNIVAVERDYPATYERFTSLGPLMDKLGNGGKGISWNTQDEIDFLGKLNYTKRDGPAQGRPLIDTAIDASEVILALAPETNGHVAVKAWQALGEITGREHTHLALHKEDEKIRFPRYSGAAA
;
A
#
# COMPACT_ATOMS: atom_id res chain seq x y z
N MET A 1 -0.21 2.45 -3.79
CA MET A 1 0.76 3.55 -3.98
C MET A 1 1.79 3.09 -4.99
N ASN A 2 2.18 3.93 -5.95
CA ASN A 2 3.27 3.67 -6.89
C ASN A 2 4.48 4.57 -6.53
N SER A 3 5.59 3.95 -6.11
CA SER A 3 6.66 4.68 -5.41
C SER A 3 7.41 5.70 -6.25
N THR A 4 7.47 5.55 -7.58
CA THR A 4 8.11 6.53 -8.47
C THR A 4 7.44 7.89 -8.34
N SER A 5 6.11 7.97 -8.47
CA SER A 5 5.38 9.24 -8.31
C SER A 5 5.47 9.77 -6.88
N PHE A 6 5.40 8.87 -5.89
CA PHE A 6 5.54 9.25 -4.49
C PHE A 6 6.88 9.94 -4.21
N PHE A 7 8.00 9.34 -4.61
CA PHE A 7 9.32 9.94 -4.39
C PHE A 7 9.59 11.11 -5.31
N TYR A 8 9.14 11.08 -6.58
CA TYR A 8 9.27 12.21 -7.48
C TYR A 8 8.63 13.47 -6.89
N ASN A 9 7.45 13.31 -6.27
CA ASN A 9 6.74 14.36 -5.55
C ASN A 9 7.43 14.75 -4.23
N HIS A 10 7.56 13.81 -3.29
CA HIS A 10 7.93 14.12 -1.91
C HIS A 10 9.42 14.39 -1.70
N SER A 11 10.30 13.80 -2.51
CA SER A 11 11.71 14.24 -2.55
C SER A 11 11.92 15.43 -3.48
N SER A 12 10.84 16.06 -3.94
CA SER A 12 10.83 17.30 -4.73
C SER A 12 11.70 17.28 -5.99
N GLN A 13 11.93 16.09 -6.57
CA GLN A 13 12.73 15.94 -7.79
C GLN A 13 12.08 16.65 -8.99
N TRP A 14 10.76 16.74 -8.99
CA TRP A 14 9.99 17.50 -9.98
C TRP A 14 10.41 18.97 -10.08
N ARG A 15 10.92 19.58 -9.00
CA ARG A 15 11.37 20.98 -9.01
C ARG A 15 12.60 21.23 -9.87
N TYR A 16 13.27 20.17 -10.31
CA TYR A 16 14.50 20.19 -11.10
C TYR A 16 14.32 19.61 -12.50
N GLU A 17 13.09 19.31 -12.89
CA GLU A 17 12.80 18.62 -14.13
C GLU A 17 13.34 19.38 -15.35
N LYS A 18 13.88 18.64 -16.29
CA LYS A 18 14.40 19.17 -17.56
C LYS A 18 13.69 18.57 -18.76
N VAL A 19 13.01 17.43 -18.57
CA VAL A 19 12.23 16.76 -19.62
C VAL A 19 10.84 17.38 -19.66
N SER A 20 10.41 17.81 -20.85
CA SER A 20 9.05 18.32 -21.05
C SER A 20 8.11 17.25 -21.60
N ALA A 21 6.81 17.34 -21.34
CA ALA A 21 5.84 16.48 -22.04
C ALA A 21 5.86 16.76 -23.55
N GLN A 22 6.08 18.02 -23.93
CA GLN A 22 6.03 18.51 -25.31
C GLN A 22 7.06 17.85 -26.23
N GLU A 23 8.29 17.59 -25.75
CA GLU A 23 9.33 16.90 -26.53
C GLU A 23 9.11 15.39 -26.67
N LEU A 24 8.19 14.82 -25.89
CA LEU A 24 7.82 13.39 -25.93
C LEU A 24 6.60 13.12 -26.82
N LEU A 25 5.88 14.16 -27.23
CA LEU A 25 4.68 14.02 -28.06
C LEU A 25 5.03 13.51 -29.47
N SER A 26 4.14 12.67 -30.00
CA SER A 26 4.16 12.35 -31.43
C SER A 26 4.04 13.64 -32.26
N PRO A 27 4.75 13.77 -33.40
CA PRO A 27 4.64 14.96 -34.27
C PRO A 27 3.24 15.14 -34.89
N LEU A 28 2.35 14.13 -34.77
CA LEU A 28 0.97 14.18 -35.21
C LEU A 28 -0.03 14.56 -34.09
N ALA A 29 0.44 14.67 -32.85
CA ALA A 29 -0.40 15.04 -31.73
C ALA A 29 -0.68 16.54 -31.72
N ASP A 30 -1.87 16.92 -31.25
CA ASP A 30 -2.19 18.31 -30.97
C ASP A 30 -1.52 18.74 -29.65
N ALA A 31 -0.35 19.36 -29.77
CA ALA A 31 0.48 19.84 -28.66
C ALA A 31 -0.27 20.75 -27.68
N SER A 32 -1.29 21.48 -28.15
CA SER A 32 -2.07 22.40 -27.31
C SER A 32 -2.90 21.70 -26.23
N LYS A 33 -3.20 20.41 -26.42
CA LYS A 33 -3.96 19.60 -25.45
C LYS A 33 -3.10 19.07 -24.29
N TYR A 34 -1.78 19.18 -24.40
CA TYR A 34 -0.82 18.50 -23.53
C TYR A 34 0.18 19.48 -22.90
N SER A 35 -0.31 20.59 -22.36
CA SER A 35 0.49 21.57 -21.60
C SER A 35 0.79 21.11 -20.17
N GLY A 36 1.69 21.83 -19.50
CA GLY A 36 2.07 21.60 -18.12
C GLY A 36 3.34 20.76 -17.94
N HIS A 37 3.74 20.66 -16.67
CA HIS A 37 4.87 19.88 -16.20
C HIS A 37 4.55 18.38 -16.16
N LEU A 38 5.56 17.50 -16.17
CA LEU A 38 5.34 16.05 -16.00
C LEU A 38 4.58 15.67 -14.71
N ILE A 39 4.64 16.51 -13.66
CA ILE A 39 3.92 16.27 -12.41
C ILE A 39 2.43 16.57 -12.57
N ASP A 40 2.06 17.51 -13.45
CA ASP A 40 0.67 17.86 -13.73
C ASP A 40 -0.07 16.66 -14.34
N PHE A 41 0.60 15.91 -15.21
CA PHE A 41 0.07 14.66 -15.75
C PHE A 41 -0.16 13.60 -14.67
N ASN A 42 0.70 13.55 -13.64
CA ASN A 42 0.50 12.66 -12.51
C ASN A 42 -0.70 13.10 -11.65
N VAL A 43 -0.83 14.39 -11.36
CA VAL A 43 -1.99 14.93 -10.61
C VAL A 43 -3.29 14.70 -11.35
N ARG A 44 -3.31 14.91 -12.68
CA ARG A 44 -4.43 14.57 -13.58
C ARG A 44 -4.78 13.08 -13.47
N ALA A 45 -3.79 12.20 -13.60
CA ALA A 45 -3.98 10.76 -13.49
C ALA A 45 -4.51 10.33 -12.10
N GLU A 46 -4.01 10.92 -11.02
CA GLU A 46 -4.48 10.67 -9.66
C GLU A 46 -5.96 11.05 -9.49
N ARG A 47 -6.36 12.27 -9.88
CA ARG A 47 -7.75 12.72 -9.74
C ARG A 47 -8.74 11.99 -10.65
N MET A 48 -8.27 11.50 -11.79
CA MET A 48 -9.07 10.68 -12.71
C MET A 48 -9.17 9.21 -12.27
N GLY A 49 -8.50 8.85 -11.17
CA GLY A 49 -8.52 7.50 -10.59
C GLY A 49 -7.59 6.52 -11.28
N TRP A 50 -6.68 6.97 -12.13
CA TRP A 50 -5.74 6.09 -12.84
C TRP A 50 -4.56 5.66 -11.96
N LEU A 51 -4.09 6.55 -11.09
CA LEU A 51 -2.98 6.30 -10.18
C LEU A 51 -3.41 6.52 -8.72
N PRO A 52 -2.82 5.77 -7.76
CA PRO A 52 -3.05 6.03 -6.35
C PRO A 52 -2.34 7.29 -5.86
N SER A 53 -2.93 7.97 -4.89
CA SER A 53 -2.34 9.12 -4.19
C SER A 53 -1.84 8.74 -2.79
N ALA A 54 -0.78 9.40 -2.31
CA ALA A 54 -0.35 9.31 -0.92
C ALA A 54 0.56 10.49 -0.50
N PRO A 55 0.20 11.29 0.52
CA PRO A 55 -1.14 11.37 1.15
C PRO A 55 -2.26 11.57 0.11
N GLN A 56 -3.50 11.22 0.46
CA GLN A 56 -4.60 11.19 -0.52
C GLN A 56 -5.29 12.55 -0.65
N LEU A 57 -5.71 13.10 0.48
CA LEU A 57 -6.52 14.30 0.59
C LEU A 57 -5.74 15.37 1.34
N GLY A 58 -5.96 16.65 1.01
CA GLY A 58 -5.31 17.79 1.66
C GLY A 58 -5.78 18.04 3.11
N ARG A 59 -6.55 17.13 3.70
CA ARG A 59 -7.09 17.17 5.06
C ARG A 59 -7.08 15.76 5.64
N ASN A 60 -7.13 15.66 6.97
CA ASN A 60 -7.15 14.36 7.66
C ASN A 60 -8.43 13.58 7.27
N PRO A 61 -8.31 12.41 6.62
CA PRO A 61 -9.47 11.66 6.12
C PRO A 61 -10.37 11.11 7.23
N LEU A 62 -9.88 10.97 8.46
CA LEU A 62 -10.69 10.54 9.62
C LEU A 62 -11.73 11.58 10.04
N GLY A 63 -11.51 12.86 9.73
CA GLY A 63 -12.44 13.94 10.07
C GLY A 63 -13.66 14.04 9.14
N ILE A 64 -13.59 13.44 7.95
CA ILE A 64 -14.57 13.63 6.88
C ILE A 64 -15.92 13.03 7.26
N LYS A 65 -15.96 11.91 7.99
CA LYS A 65 -17.22 11.30 8.45
C LYS A 65 -18.06 12.29 9.28
N ALA A 66 -17.42 13.00 10.21
CA ALA A 66 -18.10 13.95 11.07
C ALA A 66 -18.61 15.18 10.29
N GLU A 67 -17.89 15.61 9.26
CA GLU A 67 -18.34 16.67 8.35
C GLU A 67 -19.54 16.21 7.50
N ALA A 68 -19.47 14.99 6.95
CA ALA A 68 -20.54 14.39 6.16
C ALA A 68 -21.84 14.23 6.97
N ASP A 69 -21.75 13.77 8.22
CA ASP A 69 -22.90 13.63 9.12
C ASP A 69 -23.58 14.97 9.40
N LYS A 70 -22.81 16.05 9.59
CA LYS A 70 -23.36 17.40 9.79
C LYS A 70 -24.07 17.92 8.54
N ALA A 71 -23.62 17.52 7.36
CA ALA A 71 -24.24 17.85 6.08
C ALA A 71 -25.42 16.93 5.72
N GLY A 72 -25.67 15.86 6.48
CA GLY A 72 -26.70 14.88 6.17
C GLY A 72 -26.39 14.03 4.93
N LEU A 73 -25.10 13.85 4.60
CA LEU A 73 -24.62 13.10 3.44
C LEU A 73 -23.82 11.87 3.88
N SER A 74 -23.70 10.87 3.01
CA SER A 74 -22.70 9.81 3.22
C SER A 74 -21.27 10.36 3.05
N PRO A 75 -20.24 9.74 3.66
CA PRO A 75 -18.85 10.14 3.46
C PRO A 75 -18.45 10.18 1.98
N THR A 76 -18.93 9.22 1.18
CA THR A 76 -18.69 9.15 -0.26
C THR A 76 -19.29 10.36 -0.99
N GLU A 77 -20.57 10.67 -0.75
CA GLU A 77 -21.25 11.80 -1.39
C GLU A 77 -20.64 13.14 -0.99
N PHE A 78 -20.39 13.33 0.31
CA PHE A 78 -19.77 14.54 0.83
C PHE A 78 -18.38 14.76 0.20
N THR A 79 -17.54 13.72 0.17
CA THR A 79 -16.19 13.83 -0.40
C THR A 79 -16.24 14.14 -1.89
N ALA A 80 -17.10 13.45 -2.66
CA ALA A 80 -17.26 13.71 -4.09
C ALA A 80 -17.73 15.15 -4.36
N GLN A 81 -18.71 15.65 -3.59
CA GLN A 81 -19.19 17.02 -3.70
C GLN A 81 -18.10 18.04 -3.34
N ALA A 82 -17.38 17.82 -2.24
CA ALA A 82 -16.31 18.71 -1.78
C ALA A 82 -15.11 18.74 -2.75
N LEU A 83 -14.77 17.61 -3.39
CA LEU A 83 -13.74 17.55 -4.44
C LEU A 83 -14.19 18.31 -5.70
N LYS A 84 -15.47 18.17 -6.09
CA LYS A 84 -16.05 18.87 -7.25
C LYS A 84 -16.16 20.38 -7.02
N SER A 85 -16.54 20.82 -5.82
CA SER A 85 -16.64 22.25 -5.47
C SER A 85 -15.27 22.90 -5.25
N GLY A 86 -14.26 22.11 -4.91
CA GLY A 86 -12.91 22.59 -4.55
C GLY A 86 -12.74 22.86 -3.06
N ASP A 87 -13.78 22.67 -2.23
CA ASP A 87 -13.68 22.77 -0.76
C ASP A 87 -12.69 21.74 -0.21
N LEU A 88 -12.60 20.58 -0.84
CA LEU A 88 -11.59 19.56 -0.59
C LEU A 88 -10.69 19.44 -1.82
N ARG A 89 -9.38 19.34 -1.58
CA ARG A 89 -8.36 19.17 -2.62
C ARG A 89 -7.63 17.86 -2.42
N MET A 90 -7.09 17.31 -3.50
CA MET A 90 -6.15 16.19 -3.39
C MET A 90 -4.81 16.70 -2.87
N ALA A 91 -4.13 15.88 -2.05
CA ALA A 91 -2.89 16.32 -1.38
C ALA A 91 -1.76 16.64 -2.38
N CYS A 92 -1.74 15.93 -3.52
CA CYS A 92 -0.76 16.10 -4.58
C CYS A 92 -0.81 17.47 -5.28
N GLU A 93 -1.90 18.23 -5.14
CA GLU A 93 -1.99 19.60 -5.67
C GLU A 93 -1.17 20.61 -4.83
N GLN A 94 -0.84 20.27 -3.58
CA GLN A 94 -0.11 21.14 -2.64
C GLN A 94 0.93 20.34 -1.83
N PRO A 95 1.93 19.71 -2.47
CA PRO A 95 2.83 18.77 -1.82
C PRO A 95 3.82 19.43 -0.86
N ASP A 96 4.12 20.71 -1.05
CA ASP A 96 4.96 21.51 -0.15
C ASP A 96 4.17 22.17 0.98
N SER A 97 2.86 21.89 1.11
CA SER A 97 2.10 22.31 2.29
C SER A 97 2.53 21.56 3.54
N SER A 98 2.33 22.18 4.70
CA SER A 98 2.68 21.61 6.01
C SER A 98 1.95 20.30 6.34
N SER A 99 0.87 19.96 5.63
CA SER A 99 0.02 18.79 5.92
C SER A 99 0.10 17.65 4.90
N ASN A 100 0.70 17.86 3.72
CA ASN A 100 0.53 16.94 2.57
C ASN A 100 1.78 16.12 2.23
N HIS A 101 2.71 15.99 3.18
CA HIS A 101 3.92 15.17 3.02
C HIS A 101 3.93 14.01 4.04
N PRO A 102 4.57 12.89 3.72
CA PRO A 102 4.75 11.80 4.67
C PRO A 102 5.61 12.27 5.85
N ARG A 103 5.20 11.93 7.07
CA ARG A 103 5.91 12.29 8.30
C ARG A 103 6.63 11.14 8.96
N ASN A 104 6.10 9.92 8.86
CA ASN A 104 6.75 8.73 9.41
C ASN A 104 7.00 7.73 8.29
N LEU A 105 8.25 7.30 8.16
CA LEU A 105 8.66 6.32 7.16
C LEU A 105 9.36 5.14 7.85
N PHE A 106 8.81 3.95 7.65
CA PHE A 106 9.45 2.70 8.04
C PHE A 106 10.15 2.09 6.82
N VAL A 107 11.43 1.74 6.97
CA VAL A 107 12.22 1.06 5.93
C VAL A 107 12.72 -0.26 6.48
N TRP A 108 12.29 -1.37 5.91
CA TRP A 108 12.76 -2.71 6.27
C TRP A 108 12.97 -3.52 5.00
N ARG A 109 13.90 -4.49 5.04
CA ARG A 109 14.26 -5.34 3.88
C ARG A 109 14.64 -4.50 2.64
N SER A 110 15.15 -3.28 2.86
CA SER A 110 15.46 -2.31 1.81
C SER A 110 16.59 -1.40 2.25
N ASN A 111 17.51 -1.10 1.33
CA ASN A 111 18.53 -0.06 1.50
C ASN A 111 18.17 1.16 0.62
N LEU A 112 17.01 1.78 0.89
CA LEU A 112 16.46 2.88 0.08
C LEU A 112 17.50 3.97 -0.19
N LEU A 113 18.15 4.47 0.86
CA LEU A 113 19.07 5.62 0.76
C LEU A 113 20.48 5.24 0.30
N GLY A 114 20.77 3.95 0.09
CA GLY A 114 22.08 3.48 -0.39
C GLY A 114 22.03 2.56 -1.61
N SER A 115 20.87 2.39 -2.23
CA SER A 115 20.71 1.47 -3.36
C SER A 115 19.60 1.88 -4.31
N SER A 116 18.33 1.81 -3.88
CA SER A 116 17.19 1.99 -4.80
C SER A 116 16.75 3.44 -4.99
N GLY A 117 17.16 4.36 -4.11
CA GLY A 117 16.82 5.78 -4.14
C GLY A 117 17.50 6.54 -5.27
N LYS A 118 16.82 6.65 -6.41
CA LYS A 118 17.23 7.56 -7.49
C LYS A 118 17.04 8.99 -7.03
N GLY A 119 18.01 9.85 -7.34
CA GLY A 119 18.02 11.22 -6.83
C GLY A 119 18.37 11.29 -5.35
N HIS A 120 19.43 10.59 -4.93
CA HIS A 120 19.87 10.48 -3.54
C HIS A 120 19.96 11.83 -2.81
N GLU A 121 20.62 12.82 -3.42
CA GLU A 121 20.78 14.16 -2.83
C GLU A 121 19.45 14.89 -2.62
N TYR A 122 18.45 14.65 -3.47
CA TYR A 122 17.10 15.19 -3.30
C TYR A 122 16.38 14.56 -2.11
N MET A 123 16.56 13.25 -1.89
CA MET A 123 16.04 12.60 -0.68
C MET A 123 16.71 13.16 0.57
N GLN A 124 18.04 13.35 0.56
CA GLN A 124 18.78 13.95 1.68
C GLN A 124 18.27 15.35 2.03
N LYS A 125 18.06 16.21 1.01
CA LYS A 125 17.56 17.57 1.22
C LYS A 125 16.09 17.60 1.65
N TYR A 126 15.20 17.04 0.83
CA TYR A 126 13.76 17.29 0.98
C TYR A 126 13.07 16.33 1.94
N LEU A 127 13.54 15.09 2.05
CA LEU A 127 12.96 14.14 3.01
C LEU A 127 13.66 14.24 4.37
N LEU A 128 14.98 14.28 4.40
CA LEU A 128 15.76 14.21 5.64
C LEU A 128 16.13 15.59 6.21
N GLY A 129 16.22 16.64 5.38
CA GLY A 129 16.63 17.97 5.86
C GLY A 129 18.11 18.07 6.21
N THR A 130 18.94 17.20 5.61
CA THR A 130 20.39 17.14 5.80
C THR A 130 21.13 17.91 4.70
N GLU A 131 22.45 18.08 4.85
CA GLU A 131 23.28 18.59 3.76
C GLU A 131 23.10 17.75 2.48
N SER A 132 23.18 18.41 1.32
CA SER A 132 23.01 17.75 0.03
C SER A 132 24.01 18.28 -0.99
N GLY A 133 24.43 17.39 -1.89
CA GLY A 133 25.34 17.69 -3.01
C GLY A 133 24.63 18.18 -4.27
N ILE A 134 23.39 18.68 -4.22
CA ILE A 134 22.68 19.16 -5.41
C ILE A 134 23.42 20.36 -6.02
N GLN A 135 23.81 20.23 -7.29
CA GLN A 135 24.55 21.28 -8.02
C GLN A 135 23.65 22.14 -8.92
N GLY A 136 22.55 21.58 -9.40
CA GLY A 136 21.63 22.27 -10.31
C GLY A 136 20.72 23.25 -9.58
N GLU A 137 20.22 24.24 -10.30
CA GLU A 137 19.22 25.18 -9.80
C GLU A 137 17.79 24.64 -10.02
N GLU A 138 16.90 24.96 -9.07
CA GLU A 138 15.47 24.69 -9.19
C GLU A 138 14.85 25.49 -10.35
N LEU A 139 13.76 24.98 -10.94
CA LEU A 139 13.04 25.67 -12.02
C LEU A 139 12.71 27.13 -11.69
N GLY A 140 12.29 27.43 -10.45
CA GLY A 140 11.95 28.79 -10.01
C GLY A 140 13.11 29.79 -9.91
N ALA A 141 14.36 29.37 -10.05
CA ALA A 141 15.53 30.24 -10.20
C ALA A 141 15.82 30.62 -11.67
N SER A 142 15.09 30.02 -12.62
CA SER A 142 15.21 30.21 -14.07
C SER A 142 13.84 30.49 -14.70
N ASP A 143 13.79 30.91 -15.97
CA ASP A 143 12.54 31.15 -16.72
C ASP A 143 11.85 29.82 -17.16
N GLY A 144 11.85 28.81 -16.29
CA GLY A 144 11.26 27.49 -16.54
C GLY A 144 9.74 27.48 -16.42
N ILE A 145 9.10 26.54 -17.12
CA ILE A 145 7.64 26.31 -17.02
C ILE A 145 7.33 25.76 -15.63
N LYS A 146 6.61 26.55 -14.83
CA LYS A 146 6.05 26.09 -13.55
C LYS A 146 4.86 25.16 -13.80
N PRO A 147 4.58 24.22 -12.89
CA PRO A 147 3.40 23.36 -13.00
C PRO A 147 2.09 24.17 -12.98
N GLU A 148 1.09 23.64 -13.66
CA GLU A 148 -0.26 24.20 -13.76
C GLU A 148 -1.21 23.60 -12.70
N GLU A 149 -0.96 22.37 -12.25
CA GLU A 149 -1.83 21.61 -11.33
C GLU A 149 -1.27 21.55 -9.90
N VAL A 150 0.02 21.83 -9.74
CA VAL A 150 0.73 21.83 -8.46
C VAL A 150 1.06 23.26 -8.04
N GLU A 151 0.73 23.61 -6.81
CA GLU A 151 1.08 24.91 -6.25
C GLU A 151 2.60 25.07 -6.09
N TRP A 152 3.15 26.12 -6.70
CA TRP A 152 4.57 26.45 -6.55
C TRP A 152 4.81 27.36 -5.33
N GLN A 153 5.49 26.83 -4.31
CA GLN A 153 5.97 27.62 -3.17
C GLN A 153 7.43 28.06 -3.36
N THR A 154 7.68 29.35 -3.12
CA THR A 154 9.02 29.95 -3.21
C THR A 154 9.73 29.70 -1.88
N ALA A 155 10.70 28.79 -1.91
CA ALA A 155 11.16 27.88 -0.84
C ALA A 155 10.26 26.65 -0.69
N ALA A 156 10.79 25.48 -1.09
CA ALA A 156 10.16 24.20 -0.81
C ALA A 156 10.35 23.83 0.67
N ILE A 157 9.48 22.97 1.18
CA ILE A 157 9.70 22.35 2.49
C ILE A 157 10.80 21.29 2.39
N GLU A 158 11.78 21.40 3.29
CA GLU A 158 12.88 20.45 3.49
C GLU A 158 12.66 19.67 4.79
N GLY A 159 13.30 18.51 4.93
CA GLY A 159 13.14 17.68 6.14
C GLY A 159 11.69 17.26 6.38
N LYS A 160 11.00 16.78 5.34
CA LYS A 160 9.59 16.35 5.42
C LYS A 160 9.33 15.21 6.41
N LEU A 161 10.30 14.32 6.63
CA LEU A 161 10.16 13.22 7.57
C LEU A 161 10.42 13.69 9.01
N ASP A 162 9.44 13.47 9.88
CA ASP A 162 9.60 13.65 11.32
C ASP A 162 10.27 12.43 11.99
N LEU A 163 10.14 11.25 11.36
CA LEU A 163 10.70 10.00 11.88
C LEU A 163 11.01 9.02 10.75
N LEU A 164 12.28 8.61 10.66
CA LEU A 164 12.77 7.52 9.82
C LEU A 164 13.21 6.34 10.70
N VAL A 165 12.45 5.25 10.65
CA VAL A 165 12.76 4.00 11.36
C VAL A 165 13.25 2.97 10.36
N THR A 166 14.40 2.35 10.62
CA THR A 166 14.95 1.28 9.77
C THR A 166 15.15 -0.02 10.53
N LEU A 167 14.71 -1.14 9.94
CA LEU A 167 14.97 -2.48 10.44
C LEU A 167 16.02 -3.14 9.54
N ASP A 168 17.17 -3.46 10.11
CA ASP A 168 18.28 -4.10 9.38
C ASP A 168 19.14 -4.94 10.34
N PHE A 169 19.77 -5.99 9.82
CA PHE A 169 20.69 -6.86 10.58
C PHE A 169 22.15 -6.39 10.41
N ARG A 170 22.37 -5.40 9.53
CA ARG A 170 23.66 -4.71 9.36
C ARG A 170 23.43 -3.21 9.33
N MET A 171 24.44 -2.44 9.73
CA MET A 171 24.41 -0.98 9.62
C MET A 171 24.56 -0.56 8.14
N SER A 172 23.44 -0.52 7.42
CA SER A 172 23.39 -0.09 6.02
C SER A 172 23.45 1.44 5.89
N SER A 173 23.60 1.94 4.66
CA SER A 173 23.56 3.39 4.41
C SER A 173 22.26 4.01 4.89
N THR A 174 21.10 3.36 4.64
CA THR A 174 19.84 3.84 5.20
C THR A 174 19.90 3.94 6.73
N CYS A 175 20.38 2.89 7.42
CA CYS A 175 20.50 2.93 8.88
C CYS A 175 21.33 4.11 9.39
N LEU A 176 22.40 4.46 8.68
CA LEU A 176 23.29 5.57 9.05
C LEU A 176 22.59 6.94 9.02
N PHE A 177 21.54 7.07 8.20
CA PHE A 177 20.73 8.28 8.08
C PHE A 177 19.41 8.21 8.86
N SER A 178 19.11 7.10 9.53
CA SER A 178 17.84 6.89 10.23
C SER A 178 17.88 7.38 11.68
N ASP A 179 16.74 7.86 12.18
CA ASP A 179 16.60 8.27 13.57
C ASP A 179 16.61 7.06 14.53
N ILE A 180 15.98 5.97 14.11
CA ILE A 180 15.89 4.73 14.88
C ILE A 180 16.31 3.56 13.99
N VAL A 181 17.23 2.75 14.51
CA VAL A 181 17.64 1.47 13.91
C VAL A 181 17.18 0.34 14.83
N LEU A 182 16.39 -0.58 14.30
CA LEU A 182 15.90 -1.76 15.00
C LEU A 182 16.64 -3.00 14.49
N PRO A 183 17.28 -3.80 15.38
CA PRO A 183 18.02 -4.97 14.96
C PRO A 183 17.06 -6.08 14.51
N THR A 184 17.02 -6.38 13.22
CA THR A 184 16.23 -7.51 12.70
C THR A 184 17.05 -8.80 12.68
N ALA A 185 16.39 -9.94 12.81
CA ALA A 185 17.01 -11.25 12.69
C ALA A 185 17.52 -11.50 11.25
N THR A 186 18.66 -12.18 11.14
CA THR A 186 19.17 -12.63 9.83
C THR A 186 18.26 -13.70 9.24
N TRP A 187 18.53 -14.10 7.99
CA TRP A 187 17.74 -15.15 7.32
C TRP A 187 17.90 -16.54 7.96
N TYR A 188 18.93 -16.77 8.77
CA TYR A 188 19.20 -18.04 9.46
C TYR A 188 18.66 -18.07 10.90
N GLU A 189 17.93 -17.04 11.32
CA GLU A 189 17.44 -16.86 12.69
C GLU A 189 15.93 -16.62 12.72
N LYS A 190 15.22 -16.85 11.61
CA LYS A 190 13.77 -16.66 11.53
C LYS A 190 13.11 -17.62 10.55
N ASP A 191 11.84 -17.89 10.81
CA ASP A 191 10.97 -18.63 9.92
C ASP A 191 10.26 -17.68 8.94
N ASP A 192 10.27 -18.03 7.65
CA ASP A 192 9.60 -17.31 6.56
C ASP A 192 9.50 -18.25 5.33
N MET A 193 8.92 -17.79 4.23
CA MET A 193 8.86 -18.54 2.97
C MET A 193 9.46 -17.76 1.79
N ASN A 194 9.96 -18.50 0.81
CA ASN A 194 10.53 -17.92 -0.41
C ASN A 194 10.07 -18.68 -1.67
N THR A 195 9.83 -17.91 -2.73
CA THR A 195 9.55 -18.36 -4.09
C THR A 195 10.27 -17.42 -5.07
N SER A 196 10.39 -17.85 -6.34
CA SER A 196 11.03 -17.08 -7.40
C SER A 196 10.43 -17.44 -8.75
N ASP A 197 10.44 -16.50 -9.70
CA ASP A 197 10.08 -16.72 -11.10
C ASP A 197 10.92 -17.82 -11.77
N MET A 198 12.13 -18.06 -11.25
CA MET A 198 13.13 -18.94 -11.89
C MET A 198 12.82 -20.43 -11.77
N HIS A 199 11.99 -20.85 -10.81
CA HIS A 199 11.69 -22.27 -10.56
C HIS A 199 10.36 -22.46 -9.80
N PRO A 200 9.72 -23.64 -9.89
CA PRO A 200 8.38 -23.86 -9.31
C PRO A 200 8.39 -24.29 -7.83
N PHE A 201 9.51 -24.12 -7.12
CA PHE A 201 9.62 -24.54 -5.72
C PHE A 201 9.29 -23.40 -4.75
N ILE A 202 8.50 -23.74 -3.73
CA ILE A 202 8.37 -22.97 -2.49
C ILE A 202 9.21 -23.64 -1.42
N HIS A 203 10.02 -22.87 -0.70
CA HIS A 203 10.87 -23.39 0.37
C HIS A 203 10.95 -22.40 1.54
N PRO A 204 11.22 -22.88 2.77
CA PRO A 204 11.27 -22.01 3.94
C PRO A 204 12.62 -21.30 4.07
N LEU A 205 12.61 -20.22 4.85
CA LEU A 205 13.69 -19.86 5.76
C LEU A 205 13.36 -20.50 7.12
N SER A 206 14.38 -20.92 7.86
CA SER A 206 14.19 -21.51 9.18
C SER A 206 15.23 -20.99 10.16
N ALA A 207 14.81 -20.79 11.40
CA ALA A 207 15.73 -20.42 12.48
C ALA A 207 16.66 -21.60 12.81
N ALA A 208 17.93 -21.51 12.43
CA ALA A 208 18.96 -22.46 12.83
C ALA A 208 19.32 -22.32 14.32
N VAL A 209 19.24 -21.09 14.82
CA VAL A 209 19.37 -20.68 16.22
C VAL A 209 18.43 -19.51 16.48
N ASP A 210 18.16 -19.22 17.75
CA ASP A 210 17.44 -18.00 18.12
C ASP A 210 18.21 -16.75 17.65
N PRO A 211 17.52 -15.66 17.30
CA PRO A 211 18.15 -14.40 16.91
C PRO A 211 19.18 -13.92 17.93
N ALA A 212 20.41 -13.65 17.48
CA ALA A 212 21.48 -13.21 18.36
C ALA A 212 21.19 -11.85 19.02
N TRP A 213 21.69 -11.69 20.25
CA TRP A 213 21.53 -10.49 21.09
C TRP A 213 20.05 -10.12 21.30
N GLU A 214 19.66 -8.89 20.96
CA GLU A 214 18.30 -8.37 21.10
C GLU A 214 17.58 -8.30 19.75
N SER A 215 18.13 -8.94 18.70
CA SER A 215 17.49 -8.98 17.40
C SER A 215 16.17 -9.75 17.44
N ARG A 216 15.25 -9.38 16.56
CA ARG A 216 13.94 -10.03 16.43
C ARG A 216 13.57 -10.14 14.96
N SER A 217 12.77 -11.15 14.59
CA SER A 217 12.25 -11.20 13.22
C SER A 217 11.40 -9.96 12.91
N ASP A 218 11.31 -9.58 11.63
CA ASP A 218 10.49 -8.45 11.20
C ASP A 218 9.03 -8.60 11.68
N TRP A 219 8.53 -9.85 11.66
CA TRP A 219 7.21 -10.22 12.19
C TRP A 219 7.05 -9.84 13.67
N GLU A 220 7.98 -10.26 14.53
CA GLU A 220 7.93 -9.96 15.96
C GLU A 220 8.12 -8.46 16.26
N ILE A 221 8.94 -7.76 15.45
CA ILE A 221 9.11 -6.30 15.58
C ILE A 221 7.79 -5.59 15.29
N TYR A 222 7.15 -5.86 14.15
CA TYR A 222 5.87 -5.22 13.82
C TYR A 222 4.73 -5.65 14.73
N LYS A 223 4.69 -6.91 15.17
CA LYS A 223 3.74 -7.37 16.19
C LYS A 223 3.92 -6.59 17.51
N GLY A 224 5.16 -6.37 17.92
CA GLY A 224 5.50 -5.55 19.10
C GLY A 224 5.08 -4.08 18.94
N ILE A 225 5.32 -3.48 17.78
CA ILE A 225 4.88 -2.11 17.46
C ILE A 225 3.35 -2.02 17.48
N ALA A 226 2.64 -2.98 16.87
CA ALA A 226 1.18 -3.02 16.87
C ALA A 226 0.62 -3.09 18.30
N LYS A 227 1.25 -3.89 19.17
CA LYS A 227 0.90 -3.98 20.59
C LYS A 227 1.08 -2.66 21.32
N ALA A 228 2.24 -2.02 21.17
CA ALA A 228 2.51 -0.73 21.78
C ALA A 228 1.58 0.37 21.25
N PHE A 229 1.35 0.40 19.94
CA PHE A 229 0.43 1.33 19.29
C PHE A 229 -0.99 1.19 19.85
N SER A 230 -1.53 -0.02 19.94
CA SER A 230 -2.87 -0.26 20.50
C SER A 230 -3.03 0.20 21.95
N GLN A 231 -1.95 0.26 22.73
CA GLN A 231 -1.95 0.80 24.09
C GLN A 231 -1.89 2.33 24.08
N VAL A 232 -0.97 2.91 23.29
CA VAL A 232 -0.71 4.35 23.26
C VAL A 232 -1.82 5.12 22.55
N CYS A 233 -2.54 4.51 21.62
CA CYS A 233 -3.60 5.19 20.87
C CYS A 233 -4.87 5.46 21.70
N VAL A 234 -5.05 4.78 22.85
CA VAL A 234 -6.25 4.91 23.68
C VAL A 234 -6.38 6.34 24.22
N GLY A 235 -7.54 6.95 23.97
CA GLY A 235 -7.80 8.37 24.30
C GLY A 235 -7.45 9.34 23.18
N HIS A 236 -6.79 8.87 22.10
CA HIS A 236 -6.43 9.67 20.92
C HIS A 236 -7.13 9.17 19.65
N LEU A 237 -7.16 7.85 19.43
CA LEU A 237 -7.80 7.19 18.30
C LEU A 237 -8.63 6.00 18.81
N GLY A 238 -9.91 5.98 18.45
CA GLY A 238 -10.87 4.96 18.85
C GLY A 238 -11.31 4.09 17.68
N LYS A 239 -12.63 4.00 17.52
CA LYS A 239 -13.27 3.42 16.34
C LYS A 239 -13.59 4.56 15.38
N GLU A 240 -12.82 4.65 14.31
CA GLU A 240 -12.87 5.75 13.37
C GLU A 240 -13.34 5.27 12.00
N THR A 241 -14.07 6.13 11.29
CA THR A 241 -14.39 5.92 9.87
C THR A 241 -13.38 6.70 9.03
N ASP A 242 -12.56 5.98 8.27
CA ASP A 242 -11.58 6.56 7.37
C ASP A 242 -12.13 6.67 5.94
N VAL A 243 -11.87 7.77 5.25
CA VAL A 243 -12.21 7.94 3.83
C VAL A 243 -10.99 7.67 2.98
N VAL A 244 -11.03 6.57 2.24
CA VAL A 244 -9.91 6.08 1.43
C VAL A 244 -10.23 6.23 -0.05
N LEU A 245 -9.33 6.90 -0.78
CA LEU A 245 -9.35 6.91 -2.23
C LEU A 245 -8.69 5.65 -2.78
N GLN A 246 -9.38 4.93 -3.66
CA GLN A 246 -8.86 3.74 -4.33
C GLN A 246 -8.86 3.96 -5.85
N PRO A 247 -7.73 3.85 -6.55
CA PRO A 247 -7.72 3.99 -8.01
C PRO A 247 -8.56 2.88 -8.67
N LEU A 248 -8.91 3.10 -9.93
CA LEU A 248 -9.52 2.11 -10.79
C LEU A 248 -8.53 0.95 -10.97
N LEU A 249 -8.97 -0.25 -10.60
CA LEU A 249 -8.12 -1.42 -10.63
C LEU A 249 -8.29 -2.14 -11.97
N HIS A 250 -7.17 -2.56 -12.56
CA HIS A 250 -7.16 -3.65 -13.53
C HIS A 250 -7.69 -4.94 -12.86
N ASP A 251 -8.19 -5.88 -13.67
CA ASP A 251 -8.78 -7.14 -13.23
C ASP A 251 -10.00 -6.91 -12.33
N SER A 252 -10.71 -5.80 -12.57
CA SER A 252 -11.97 -5.45 -11.93
C SER A 252 -12.92 -4.84 -12.94
N PRO A 253 -14.25 -4.91 -12.75
CA PRO A 253 -15.20 -4.27 -13.68
C PRO A 253 -14.95 -2.77 -13.90
N ALA A 254 -14.31 -2.08 -12.95
CA ALA A 254 -13.97 -0.66 -13.03
C ALA A 254 -12.84 -0.35 -14.04
N GLU A 255 -12.15 -1.36 -14.57
CA GLU A 255 -11.16 -1.15 -15.64
C GLU A 255 -11.81 -0.61 -16.93
N LEU A 256 -13.09 -0.93 -17.15
CA LEU A 256 -13.92 -0.42 -18.24
C LEU A 256 -14.44 0.99 -17.92
N SER A 257 -13.51 1.94 -17.79
CA SER A 257 -13.76 3.30 -17.32
C SER A 257 -14.18 4.27 -18.44
N GLN A 258 -13.20 4.81 -19.17
CA GLN A 258 -13.40 5.77 -20.27
C GLN A 258 -13.00 5.11 -21.61
N PRO A 259 -13.97 4.63 -22.41
CA PRO A 259 -13.70 3.73 -23.52
C PRO A 259 -13.13 4.39 -24.78
N CYS A 260 -13.41 5.68 -25.00
CA CYS A 260 -13.15 6.35 -26.28
C CYS A 260 -12.19 7.53 -26.18
N GLU A 261 -12.24 8.26 -25.08
CA GLU A 261 -11.52 9.52 -24.90
C GLU A 261 -11.19 9.74 -23.42
N VAL A 262 -10.30 10.70 -23.17
CA VAL A 262 -9.89 11.13 -21.83
C VAL A 262 -10.67 12.39 -21.47
N LEU A 263 -11.51 12.30 -20.44
CA LEU A 263 -12.32 13.40 -19.91
C LEU A 263 -11.94 13.68 -18.46
N ASP A 264 -11.56 14.93 -18.18
CA ASP A 264 -11.16 15.41 -16.87
C ASP A 264 -12.33 16.15 -16.18
N TRP A 265 -12.84 15.57 -15.09
CA TRP A 265 -13.96 16.15 -14.35
C TRP A 265 -13.62 17.52 -13.74
N ARG A 266 -12.34 17.81 -13.45
CA ARG A 266 -11.92 19.10 -12.90
C ARG A 266 -11.99 20.22 -13.92
N LYS A 267 -11.94 19.87 -15.22
CA LYS A 267 -12.13 20.80 -16.35
C LYS A 267 -13.60 20.92 -16.78
N GLY A 268 -14.51 20.20 -16.13
CA GLY A 268 -15.92 20.17 -16.50
C GLY A 268 -16.23 19.37 -17.77
N GLU A 269 -15.28 18.53 -18.21
CA GLU A 269 -15.44 17.67 -19.41
C GLU A 269 -16.35 16.46 -19.14
N CYS A 270 -16.47 16.06 -17.87
CA CYS A 270 -17.39 15.03 -17.40
C CYS A 270 -17.80 15.28 -15.92
N ASP A 271 -18.76 14.52 -15.42
CA ASP A 271 -19.06 14.50 -13.99
C ASP A 271 -18.00 13.72 -13.20
N LEU A 272 -17.77 14.12 -11.95
CA LEU A 272 -17.00 13.34 -10.98
C LEU A 272 -17.84 12.12 -10.54
N ILE A 273 -17.52 10.95 -11.07
CA ILE A 273 -18.15 9.67 -10.75
C ILE A 273 -17.10 8.77 -10.11
N PRO A 274 -17.12 8.60 -8.77
CA PRO A 274 -16.19 7.70 -8.08
C PRO A 274 -16.25 6.29 -8.67
N GLY A 275 -15.09 5.72 -9.00
CA GLY A 275 -15.01 4.39 -9.60
C GLY A 275 -15.20 4.35 -11.12
N LYS A 276 -15.26 5.51 -11.79
CA LYS A 276 -15.35 5.58 -13.25
C LYS A 276 -14.52 6.72 -13.87
N THR A 277 -14.79 7.95 -13.47
CA THR A 277 -14.05 9.15 -13.95
C THR A 277 -13.14 9.74 -12.87
N ALA A 278 -13.20 9.17 -11.66
CA ALA A 278 -12.45 9.54 -10.47
C ALA A 278 -12.14 8.26 -9.65
N PRO A 279 -11.21 8.29 -8.67
CA PRO A 279 -10.99 7.14 -7.80
C PRO A 279 -12.28 6.74 -7.05
N ASN A 280 -12.40 5.46 -6.70
CA ASN A 280 -13.39 5.01 -5.73
C ASN A 280 -13.17 5.74 -4.40
N ILE A 281 -14.26 6.10 -3.73
CA ILE A 281 -14.23 6.71 -2.39
C ILE A 281 -14.87 5.73 -1.42
N VAL A 282 -14.06 5.11 -0.56
CA VAL A 282 -14.45 4.01 0.30
C VAL A 282 -14.39 4.45 1.76
N ALA A 283 -15.47 4.23 2.51
CA ALA A 283 -15.46 4.36 3.97
C ALA A 283 -14.92 3.06 4.60
N VAL A 284 -13.86 3.16 5.39
CA VAL A 284 -13.17 2.05 6.04
C VAL A 284 -13.23 2.21 7.55
N GLU A 285 -13.83 1.24 8.23
CA GLU A 285 -13.92 1.22 9.69
C GLU A 285 -12.62 0.70 10.31
N ARG A 286 -11.97 1.55 11.11
CA ARG A 286 -10.71 1.27 11.81
C ARG A 286 -10.94 1.25 13.31
N ASP A 287 -10.63 0.13 13.96
CA ASP A 287 -10.64 -0.01 15.41
C ASP A 287 -9.19 0.02 15.90
N TYR A 288 -8.67 1.23 16.17
CA TYR A 288 -7.26 1.43 16.51
C TYR A 288 -6.84 0.74 17.82
N PRO A 289 -7.65 0.77 18.90
CA PRO A 289 -7.36 -0.02 20.10
C PRO A 289 -7.26 -1.53 19.83
N ALA A 290 -7.93 -2.04 18.78
CA ALA A 290 -7.88 -3.44 18.38
C ALA A 290 -6.80 -3.77 17.34
N THR A 291 -5.90 -2.84 16.97
CA THR A 291 -4.86 -3.08 15.94
C THR A 291 -4.04 -4.33 16.21
N TYR A 292 -3.54 -4.54 17.43
CA TYR A 292 -2.77 -5.74 17.81
C TYR A 292 -3.59 -7.03 17.70
N GLU A 293 -4.83 -7.02 18.19
CA GLU A 293 -5.71 -8.19 18.14
C GLU A 293 -6.08 -8.57 16.71
N ARG A 294 -6.24 -7.56 15.83
CA ARG A 294 -6.46 -7.77 14.39
C ARG A 294 -5.19 -8.23 13.67
N PHE A 295 -4.02 -7.71 14.02
CA PHE A 295 -2.74 -8.15 13.44
C PHE A 295 -2.46 -9.63 13.74
N THR A 296 -2.85 -10.10 14.93
CA THR A 296 -2.57 -11.45 15.41
C THR A 296 -3.70 -12.46 15.15
N SER A 297 -4.58 -12.20 14.17
CA SER A 297 -5.69 -13.08 13.83
C SER A 297 -6.14 -12.94 12.36
N LEU A 298 -6.74 -14.01 11.82
CA LEU A 298 -7.32 -13.98 10.48
C LEU A 298 -8.67 -13.25 10.52
N GLY A 299 -8.76 -12.10 9.84
CA GLY A 299 -9.96 -11.26 9.85
C GLY A 299 -11.23 -11.93 9.28
N PRO A 300 -12.43 -11.45 9.64
CA PRO A 300 -13.71 -12.08 9.29
C PRO A 300 -14.21 -11.79 7.87
N LEU A 301 -13.49 -10.98 7.09
CA LEU A 301 -13.90 -10.67 5.72
C LEU A 301 -13.77 -11.88 4.80
N MET A 302 -12.88 -12.83 5.11
CA MET A 302 -12.72 -14.06 4.34
C MET A 302 -13.97 -14.95 4.38
N ASP A 303 -14.74 -14.90 5.47
CA ASP A 303 -16.00 -15.65 5.61
C ASP A 303 -17.12 -15.00 4.79
N LYS A 304 -17.16 -13.66 4.79
CA LYS A 304 -18.25 -12.88 4.17
C LYS A 304 -18.04 -12.63 2.68
N LEU A 305 -16.81 -12.30 2.28
CA LEU A 305 -16.46 -11.89 0.92
C LEU A 305 -15.75 -13.00 0.14
N GLY A 306 -15.25 -14.03 0.83
CA GLY A 306 -14.40 -15.06 0.22
C GLY A 306 -12.96 -14.57 0.01
N ASN A 307 -12.27 -15.23 -0.93
CA ASN A 307 -10.93 -14.86 -1.38
C ASN A 307 -10.93 -14.66 -2.90
N GLY A 308 -9.92 -14.00 -3.45
CA GLY A 308 -9.81 -13.84 -4.89
C GLY A 308 -8.67 -12.93 -5.33
N GLY A 309 -8.57 -12.78 -6.65
CA GLY A 309 -7.57 -11.98 -7.33
C GLY A 309 -7.66 -12.22 -8.83
N LYS A 310 -7.07 -11.33 -9.64
CA LYS A 310 -7.02 -11.46 -11.10
C LYS A 310 -8.42 -11.69 -11.74
N GLY A 311 -9.40 -10.92 -11.29
CA GLY A 311 -10.76 -10.91 -11.85
C GLY A 311 -11.67 -12.08 -11.43
N ILE A 312 -11.19 -12.99 -10.58
CA ILE A 312 -11.96 -14.14 -10.09
C ILE A 312 -12.02 -14.17 -8.55
N SER A 313 -13.05 -14.80 -8.02
CA SER A 313 -13.27 -14.97 -6.58
C SER A 313 -13.85 -16.34 -6.26
N TRP A 314 -13.58 -16.84 -5.06
CA TRP A 314 -14.08 -18.14 -4.59
C TRP A 314 -14.33 -18.13 -3.09
N ASN A 315 -15.13 -19.10 -2.63
CA ASN A 315 -15.31 -19.35 -1.20
C ASN A 315 -14.08 -20.04 -0.60
N THR A 316 -13.72 -19.68 0.63
CA THR A 316 -12.56 -20.26 1.34
C THR A 316 -12.89 -20.74 2.76
N GLN A 317 -14.15 -21.06 3.03
CA GLN A 317 -14.60 -21.43 4.38
C GLN A 317 -13.86 -22.67 4.92
N ASP A 318 -13.68 -23.70 4.10
CA ASP A 318 -12.99 -24.93 4.51
C ASP A 318 -11.53 -24.66 4.93
N GLU A 319 -10.87 -23.71 4.28
CA GLU A 319 -9.51 -23.31 4.62
C GLU A 319 -9.47 -22.49 5.92
N ILE A 320 -10.45 -21.62 6.15
CA ILE A 320 -10.59 -20.90 7.43
C ILE A 320 -10.80 -21.88 8.58
N ASP A 321 -11.69 -22.85 8.40
CA ASP A 321 -11.99 -23.89 9.41
C ASP A 321 -10.76 -24.76 9.67
N PHE A 322 -10.00 -25.08 8.62
CA PHE A 322 -8.73 -25.79 8.74
C PHE A 322 -7.70 -24.96 9.52
N LEU A 323 -7.54 -23.68 9.21
CA LEU A 323 -6.63 -22.78 9.91
C LEU A 323 -7.00 -22.61 11.39
N GLY A 324 -8.29 -22.58 11.72
CA GLY A 324 -8.75 -22.56 13.12
C GLY A 324 -8.34 -23.81 13.91
N LYS A 325 -8.18 -24.96 13.23
CA LYS A 325 -7.67 -26.20 13.84
C LYS A 325 -6.14 -26.21 13.92
N LEU A 326 -5.47 -25.68 12.90
CA LEU A 326 -4.01 -25.70 12.78
C LEU A 326 -3.31 -24.68 13.68
N ASN A 327 -3.79 -23.43 13.64
CA ASN A 327 -3.19 -22.31 14.39
C ASN A 327 -3.87 -22.11 15.74
N TYR A 328 -4.94 -22.86 16.04
CA TYR A 328 -5.90 -22.56 17.11
C TYR A 328 -6.62 -21.24 16.89
N THR A 329 -7.49 -20.86 17.84
CA THR A 329 -8.32 -19.67 17.76
C THR A 329 -8.13 -18.74 18.95
N LYS A 330 -8.35 -17.44 18.73
CA LYS A 330 -8.42 -16.43 19.80
C LYS A 330 -9.51 -16.82 20.80
N ARG A 331 -9.16 -16.86 22.09
CA ARG A 331 -10.07 -17.29 23.17
C ARG A 331 -11.03 -16.19 23.60
N ASP A 332 -10.60 -14.95 23.51
CA ASP A 332 -11.32 -13.75 23.94
C ASP A 332 -10.95 -12.54 23.04
N GLY A 333 -11.43 -11.36 23.42
CA GLY A 333 -11.11 -10.10 22.76
C GLY A 333 -11.90 -9.85 21.46
N PRO A 334 -11.58 -8.74 20.76
CA PRO A 334 -12.28 -8.30 19.55
C PRO A 334 -12.26 -9.31 18.38
N ALA A 335 -11.31 -10.24 18.39
CA ALA A 335 -11.13 -11.28 17.38
C ALA A 335 -11.46 -12.69 17.90
N GLN A 336 -12.26 -12.81 18.97
CA GLN A 336 -12.64 -14.10 19.55
C GLN A 336 -13.15 -15.09 18.48
N GLY A 337 -12.66 -16.33 18.55
CA GLY A 337 -13.02 -17.42 17.64
C GLY A 337 -12.31 -17.38 16.28
N ARG A 338 -11.53 -16.33 15.97
CA ARG A 338 -10.77 -16.26 14.72
C ARG A 338 -9.48 -17.08 14.79
N PRO A 339 -9.03 -17.70 13.67
CA PRO A 339 -7.73 -18.36 13.59
C PRO A 339 -6.60 -17.42 14.03
N LEU A 340 -5.67 -17.94 14.84
CA LEU A 340 -4.52 -17.18 15.32
C LEU A 340 -3.50 -16.96 14.20
N ILE A 341 -2.84 -15.82 14.27
CA ILE A 341 -1.64 -15.50 13.50
C ILE A 341 -0.64 -14.91 14.49
N ASP A 342 -0.13 -15.71 15.43
CA ASP A 342 0.79 -15.20 16.46
C ASP A 342 2.25 -15.31 16.00
N THR A 343 2.61 -16.44 15.40
CA THR A 343 3.98 -16.71 14.92
C THR A 343 4.11 -16.49 13.41
N ALA A 344 5.35 -16.36 12.93
CA ALA A 344 5.63 -16.34 11.49
C ALA A 344 5.25 -17.66 10.79
N ILE A 345 5.26 -18.78 11.53
CA ILE A 345 4.77 -20.08 11.03
C ILE A 345 3.25 -20.05 10.86
N ASP A 346 2.50 -19.48 11.82
CA ASP A 346 1.05 -19.33 11.69
C ASP A 346 0.69 -18.48 10.46
N ALA A 347 1.42 -17.38 10.23
CA ALA A 347 1.28 -16.53 9.04
C ALA A 347 1.63 -17.28 7.75
N SER A 348 2.70 -18.09 7.77
CA SER A 348 3.09 -18.92 6.63
C SER A 348 2.02 -19.97 6.30
N GLU A 349 1.43 -20.61 7.31
CA GLU A 349 0.35 -21.57 7.11
C GLU A 349 -0.94 -20.92 6.59
N VAL A 350 -1.24 -19.67 6.99
CA VAL A 350 -2.33 -18.88 6.39
C VAL A 350 -2.11 -18.71 4.89
N ILE A 351 -0.90 -18.34 4.47
CA ILE A 351 -0.56 -18.20 3.05
C ILE A 351 -0.71 -19.56 2.34
N LEU A 352 -0.10 -20.62 2.88
CA LEU A 352 -0.11 -21.96 2.26
C LEU A 352 -1.53 -22.54 2.16
N ALA A 353 -2.38 -22.31 3.15
CA ALA A 353 -3.74 -22.83 3.16
C ALA A 353 -4.66 -22.08 2.18
N LEU A 354 -4.52 -20.76 2.07
CA LEU A 354 -5.46 -19.92 1.30
C LEU A 354 -5.09 -19.76 -0.18
N ALA A 355 -3.85 -20.07 -0.57
CA ALA A 355 -3.38 -19.88 -1.94
C ALA A 355 -3.66 -21.10 -2.84
N PRO A 356 -4.14 -20.90 -4.09
CA PRO A 356 -4.36 -21.98 -5.04
C PRO A 356 -3.05 -22.68 -5.46
N GLU A 357 -1.90 -22.03 -5.36
CA GLU A 357 -0.61 -22.62 -5.75
C GLU A 357 -0.14 -23.72 -4.77
N THR A 358 -0.63 -23.69 -3.53
CA THR A 358 -0.16 -24.55 -2.42
C THR A 358 -1.24 -25.44 -1.82
N ASN A 359 -2.51 -25.21 -2.18
CA ASN A 359 -3.65 -26.00 -1.77
C ASN A 359 -4.51 -26.39 -2.98
N GLY A 360 -4.49 -27.67 -3.34
CA GLY A 360 -5.19 -28.22 -4.51
C GLY A 360 -6.70 -27.97 -4.50
N HIS A 361 -7.32 -27.96 -3.32
CA HIS A 361 -8.75 -27.66 -3.17
C HIS A 361 -9.05 -26.21 -3.59
N VAL A 362 -8.19 -25.27 -3.21
CA VAL A 362 -8.31 -23.86 -3.64
C VAL A 362 -7.99 -23.72 -5.13
N ALA A 363 -7.01 -24.47 -5.63
CA ALA A 363 -6.67 -24.50 -7.06
C ALA A 363 -7.86 -24.87 -7.93
N VAL A 364 -8.59 -25.94 -7.57
CA VAL A 364 -9.79 -26.38 -8.29
C VAL A 364 -10.87 -25.31 -8.25
N LYS A 365 -11.14 -24.71 -7.08
CA LYS A 365 -12.11 -23.60 -6.94
C LYS A 365 -11.75 -22.38 -7.79
N ALA A 366 -10.48 -22.01 -7.83
CA ALA A 366 -10.00 -20.89 -8.65
C ALA A 366 -10.16 -21.14 -10.16
N TRP A 367 -9.77 -22.34 -10.63
CA TRP A 367 -9.96 -22.72 -12.03
C TRP A 367 -11.44 -22.85 -12.41
N GLN A 368 -12.29 -23.29 -11.49
CA GLN A 368 -13.74 -23.31 -11.69
C GLN A 368 -14.28 -21.90 -11.90
N ALA A 369 -13.90 -20.95 -11.02
CA ALA A 369 -14.32 -19.55 -11.13
C ALA A 369 -13.87 -18.93 -12.48
N LEU A 370 -12.66 -19.24 -12.95
CA LEU A 370 -12.24 -18.79 -14.27
C LEU A 370 -13.06 -19.43 -15.41
N GLY A 371 -13.43 -20.70 -15.27
CA GLY A 371 -14.24 -21.41 -16.26
C GLY A 371 -15.61 -20.79 -16.49
N GLU A 372 -16.17 -20.13 -15.48
CA GLU A 372 -17.42 -19.36 -15.61
C GLU A 372 -17.24 -18.16 -16.55
N ILE A 373 -16.11 -17.47 -16.48
CA ILE A 373 -15.81 -16.31 -17.32
C ILE A 373 -15.51 -16.74 -18.76
N THR A 374 -14.71 -17.80 -18.94
CA THR A 374 -14.27 -18.23 -20.27
C THR A 374 -15.31 -19.10 -21.00
N GLY A 375 -16.28 -19.65 -20.28
CA GLY A 375 -17.21 -20.66 -20.80
C GLY A 375 -16.54 -22.00 -21.12
N ARG A 376 -15.34 -22.25 -20.59
CA ARG A 376 -14.54 -23.47 -20.83
C ARG A 376 -14.15 -24.12 -19.52
N GLU A 377 -14.18 -25.44 -19.49
CA GLU A 377 -13.73 -26.23 -18.34
C GLU A 377 -12.20 -26.07 -18.16
N HIS A 378 -11.76 -25.72 -16.96
CA HIS A 378 -10.33 -25.51 -16.62
C HIS A 378 -9.86 -26.28 -15.37
N THR A 379 -10.77 -26.88 -14.59
CA THR A 379 -10.43 -27.63 -13.37
C THR A 379 -9.57 -28.85 -13.64
N HIS A 380 -9.61 -29.44 -14.85
CA HIS A 380 -8.70 -30.52 -15.26
C HIS A 380 -7.21 -30.19 -15.05
N LEU A 381 -6.84 -28.90 -15.00
CA LEU A 381 -5.49 -28.42 -14.71
C LEU A 381 -5.05 -28.69 -13.26
N ALA A 382 -5.98 -28.87 -12.33
CA ALA A 382 -5.70 -29.03 -10.90
C ALA A 382 -6.34 -30.29 -10.26
N LEU A 383 -7.36 -30.91 -10.87
CA LEU A 383 -8.07 -32.07 -10.32
C LEU A 383 -7.13 -33.22 -9.89
N HIS A 384 -6.08 -33.48 -10.67
CA HIS A 384 -5.10 -34.53 -10.36
C HIS A 384 -4.22 -34.24 -9.12
N LYS A 385 -4.31 -33.04 -8.56
CA LYS A 385 -3.63 -32.58 -7.35
C LYS A 385 -4.59 -31.96 -6.33
N GLU A 386 -5.89 -32.19 -6.43
CA GLU A 386 -6.89 -31.58 -5.55
C GLU A 386 -6.61 -31.86 -4.05
N ASP A 387 -6.08 -33.05 -3.75
CA ASP A 387 -5.74 -33.44 -2.39
C ASP A 387 -4.45 -32.80 -1.85
N GLU A 388 -3.60 -32.26 -2.71
CA GLU A 388 -2.28 -31.71 -2.37
C GLU A 388 -2.42 -30.51 -1.41
N LYS A 389 -1.66 -30.53 -0.31
CA LYS A 389 -1.59 -29.45 0.66
C LYS A 389 -0.16 -29.29 1.14
N ILE A 390 0.52 -28.27 0.62
CA ILE A 390 1.87 -27.92 1.06
C ILE A 390 1.80 -27.35 2.48
N ARG A 391 2.74 -27.75 3.34
CA ARG A 391 2.82 -27.35 4.74
C ARG A 391 4.18 -26.77 5.07
N PHE A 392 4.21 -25.89 6.07
CA PHE A 392 5.46 -25.43 6.62
C PHE A 392 6.10 -26.60 7.40
N PRO A 393 7.39 -26.91 7.20
CA PRO A 393 8.04 -27.99 7.94
C PRO A 393 8.06 -27.67 9.43
N ARG A 394 7.26 -28.39 10.23
CA ARG A 394 7.36 -28.33 11.70
C ARG A 394 8.36 -29.39 12.14
N TYR A 395 9.53 -28.97 12.62
CA TYR A 395 10.40 -29.89 13.34
C TYR A 395 9.72 -30.26 14.66
N SER A 396 9.42 -31.54 14.86
CA SER A 396 8.93 -32.10 16.12
C SER A 396 10.05 -32.19 17.18
N GLY A 397 10.84 -31.13 17.32
CA GLY A 397 11.94 -31.01 18.28
C GLY A 397 11.61 -30.01 19.37
N ALA A 398 11.54 -30.50 20.62
CA ALA A 398 11.35 -29.78 21.88
C ALA A 398 9.91 -29.40 22.26
N ALA A 399 9.07 -30.43 22.48
CA ALA A 399 8.33 -30.44 23.73
C ALA A 399 9.35 -30.57 24.87
N ALA A 400 9.58 -29.48 25.61
CA ALA A 400 10.22 -29.48 26.92
C ALA A 400 9.35 -28.69 27.88
#